data_AF-A0A2E1NFB9-F1
#
_entry.id   AF-A0A2E1NFB9-F1
#
_cell.length_a   1.000
_cell.length_b   1.000
_cell.length_c   1.000
_cell.angle_alpha   90.00
_cell.angle_beta   90.00
_cell.angle_gamma   90.00
#
_symmetry.space_group_name_H-M   'P 1'
#
loop_
_entity.id
_entity.type
_entity.pdbx_description
1 polymer ?
#
loop_
_entity_poly.entity_id
_entity_poly.type
_entity_poly.pdbx_seq_one_letter_code
_entity_poly.pdbx_strand_id
1 'polypeptide(L)' 'MGHWLNSLTFFDHLVIFILFIISIFLSKQTLKTLLDYYKTKTKEKLYTKNYRITPASNISLAIVYTIVLYNIINSILKIN' A
#
# COMPACT_ATOMS: atom_id res chain seq x y z
N MET A 1 6.59 30.17 -2.89
CA MET A 1 5.73 28.99 -3.09
C MET A 1 6.44 27.65 -2.87
N GLY A 2 7.78 27.53 -3.04
CA GLY A 2 8.52 26.29 -2.74
C GLY A 2 8.84 26.02 -1.26
N HIS A 3 8.51 26.94 -0.35
CA HIS A 3 8.85 26.81 1.07
C HIS A 3 8.07 25.69 1.78
N TRP A 4 6.87 25.33 1.29
CA TRP A 4 6.06 24.26 1.87
C TRP A 4 6.64 22.86 1.57
N LEU A 5 7.27 22.67 0.40
CA LEU A 5 7.96 21.44 0.06
C LEU A 5 9.26 21.26 0.88
N ASN A 6 9.92 22.37 1.22
CA ASN A 6 11.13 22.40 2.03
C ASN A 6 10.86 22.48 3.55
N SER A 7 9.59 22.59 3.95
CA SER A 7 9.20 22.70 5.36
C SER A 7 9.12 21.35 6.06
N LEU A 8 9.04 20.25 5.32
CA LEU A 8 9.20 18.91 5.86
C LEU A 8 10.70 18.62 5.92
N THR A 9 11.16 18.14 7.08
CA THR A 9 12.56 17.76 7.23
C THR A 9 12.87 16.66 6.23
N PHE A 10 14.08 16.61 5.66
CA PHE A 10 14.52 15.49 4.82
C PHE A 10 14.25 14.12 5.50
N PHE A 11 14.33 14.10 6.83
CA PHE A 11 13.96 12.96 7.66
C PHE A 11 12.50 12.52 7.52
N ASP A 12 11.54 13.46 7.48
CA ASP A 12 10.12 13.14 7.31
C ASP A 12 9.85 12.50 5.94
N HIS A 13 10.50 13.02 4.90
CA HIS A 13 10.45 12.43 3.57
C HIS A 13 11.00 11.00 3.56
N LEU A 14 12.10 10.76 4.26
CA LEU A 14 12.72 9.45 4.39
C LEU A 14 11.79 8.47 5.12
N VAL A 15 11.15 8.89 6.22
CA VAL A 15 10.17 8.08 6.95
C VAL A 15 8.99 7.69 6.06
N ILE A 16 8.41 8.65 5.33
CA ILE A 16 7.30 8.38 4.40
C ILE A 16 7.74 7.42 3.29
N PHE A 17 8.96 7.58 2.77
CA PHE A 17 9.50 6.71 1.74
C PHE A 17 9.68 5.27 2.23
N ILE A 18 10.18 5.06 3.45
CA ILE A 18 10.28 3.73 4.06
C ILE A 18 8.88 3.13 4.25
N LEU A 19 7.93 3.90 4.77
CA LEU A 19 6.54 3.46 4.92
C LEU A 19 5.91 3.05 3.59
N PHE A 20 6.22 3.77 2.52
CA PHE A 20 5.77 3.44 1.17
C PHE A 20 6.33 2.10 0.69
N ILE A 21 7.62 1.83 0.91
CA ILE A 21 8.24 0.54 0.56
C ILE A 21 7.57 -0.61 1.32
N ILE A 22 7.34 -0.44 2.63
CA ILE A 22 6.64 -1.43 3.46
C ILE A 22 5.21 -1.66 2.93
N SER A 23 4.52 -0.58 2.54
CA SER A 23 3.17 -0.63 1.99
C SER A 23 3.11 -1.37 0.65
N ILE A 24 4.14 -1.26 -0.21
CA ILE A 24 4.24 -2.04 -1.45
C ILE A 24 4.32 -3.55 -1.14
N PHE A 25 5.13 -3.92 -0.14
CA PHE A 25 5.26 -5.32 0.26
C PHE A 25 3.92 -5.87 0.80
N LEU A 26 3.25 -5.09 1.67
CA LEU A 26 1.96 -5.47 2.24
C LEU A 26 0.85 -5.53 1.19
N SER A 27 0.83 -4.59 0.26
CA SER A 27 -0.09 -4.56 -0.88
C SER A 27 0.05 -5.83 -1.74
N LYS A 28 1.29 -6.19 -2.08
CA LYS A 28 1.58 -7.40 -2.87
C LYS A 28 1.08 -8.67 -2.17
N GLN A 29 1.33 -8.77 -0.86
CA GLN A 29 0.85 -9.89 -0.05
C GLN A 29 -0.68 -9.94 -0.02
N THR A 30 -1.33 -8.80 0.21
CA THR A 30 -2.80 -8.67 0.23
C THR A 30 -3.40 -9.14 -1.10
N LEU A 31 -2.89 -8.64 -2.23
CA LEU A 31 -3.34 -9.00 -3.57
C LEU A 31 -3.17 -10.50 -3.85
N LYS A 32 -2.06 -11.09 -3.40
CA LYS A 32 -1.82 -12.53 -3.52
C LYS A 32 -2.83 -13.33 -2.69
N THR A 33 -3.05 -12.95 -1.42
CA THR A 33 -4.03 -13.61 -0.55
C THR A 33 -5.45 -13.48 -1.10
N LEU A 34 -5.84 -12.31 -1.60
CA LEU A 34 -7.14 -12.10 -2.26
C LEU A 34 -7.28 -12.98 -3.50
N LEU A 35 -6.25 -13.08 -4.33
CA LEU A 35 -6.25 -13.94 -5.50
C LEU A 35 -6.43 -15.42 -5.13
N ASP A 36 -5.67 -15.90 -4.14
CA ASP A 36 -5.72 -17.29 -3.70
C ASP A 36 -7.05 -17.62 -3.02
N TYR A 37 -7.59 -16.68 -2.22
CA TYR A 37 -8.93 -16.79 -1.64
C TYR A 37 -10.02 -16.81 -2.72
N TYR A 38 -9.91 -15.94 -3.72
CA TYR A 38 -10.86 -15.90 -4.82
C TYR A 38 -10.82 -17.20 -5.64
N LYS A 39 -9.62 -17.74 -5.93
CA LYS A 39 -9.45 -19.02 -6.61
C LYS A 39 -10.04 -20.18 -5.83
N THR A 40 -9.79 -20.26 -4.52
CA THR A 40 -10.32 -21.33 -3.66
C THR A 40 -11.84 -21.28 -3.54
N LYS A 41 -12.44 -20.09 -3.52
CA LYS A 41 -13.91 -19.93 -3.52
C LYS A 41 -14.56 -20.20 -4.88
N THR A 42 -13.88 -19.92 -5.98
CA THR A 42 -14.45 -19.99 -7.33
C THR A 42 -14.39 -21.39 -7.98
N LYS A 43 -13.84 -22.42 -7.28
CA LYS A 43 -13.75 -23.83 -7.71
C LYS A 43 -13.61 -24.00 -9.23
N GLU A 44 -12.40 -23.75 -9.74
CA GLU A 44 -11.97 -24.12 -11.11
C GLU A 44 -12.97 -23.89 -12.25
N LYS A 45 -13.80 -22.84 -12.20
CA LYS A 45 -14.56 -22.47 -13.40
C LYS A 45 -13.55 -22.06 -14.48
N LEU A 46 -13.56 -22.80 -15.59
CA LEU A 46 -12.75 -22.61 -16.82
C LEU A 46 -12.77 -21.17 -17.37
N TYR A 47 -13.70 -20.33 -16.90
CA TYR A 47 -13.87 -18.93 -17.29
C TYR A 47 -13.40 -17.92 -16.22
N THR A 48 -12.65 -18.37 -15.21
CA THR A 48 -12.06 -17.47 -14.23
C THR A 48 -11.01 -16.62 -14.92
N LYS A 49 -11.32 -15.33 -15.13
CA LYS A 49 -10.37 -14.36 -15.68
C LYS A 49 -9.11 -14.40 -14.80
N ASN A 50 -7.98 -14.79 -15.40
CA ASN A 50 -6.69 -14.81 -14.73
C ASN A 50 -6.36 -13.39 -14.28
N TYR A 51 -6.70 -13.06 -13.04
CA TYR A 51 -6.37 -11.77 -12.46
C TYR A 51 -4.85 -11.74 -12.28
N ARG A 52 -4.18 -10.99 -13.15
CA ARG A 52 -2.75 -10.71 -13.04
C ARG A 52 -2.60 -9.51 -12.14
N ILE A 53 -1.82 -9.66 -11.08
CA ILE A 53 -1.44 -8.54 -10.22
C ILE A 53 -0.62 -7.58 -11.09
N THR A 54 -1.23 -6.47 -11.52
CA THR A 54 -0.54 -5.48 -12.34
C THR A 54 0.31 -4.61 -11.42
N PRO A 55 1.46 -4.10 -11.90
CA PRO A 55 2.27 -3.17 -11.12
C PRO A 55 1.46 -1.93 -10.70
N ALA A 56 0.55 -1.46 -11.57
CA ALA A 56 -0.35 -0.36 -11.28
C ALA A 56 -1.32 -0.66 -10.12
N SER A 57 -1.92 -1.86 -10.06
CA SER A 57 -2.81 -2.22 -8.95
C SER A 57 -2.07 -2.32 -7.62
N ASN A 58 -0.84 -2.85 -7.65
CA ASN A 58 0.00 -2.96 -6.47
C ASN A 58 0.39 -1.58 -5.92
N ILE A 59 0.81 -0.66 -6.78
CA ILE A 59 1.19 0.72 -6.40
C ILE A 59 -0.02 1.49 -5.89
N SER A 60 -1.18 1.39 -6.56
CA SER A 60 -2.41 2.07 -6.12
C SER A 60 -2.80 1.66 -4.69
N LEU A 61 -2.82 0.36 -4.40
CA LEU A 61 -3.07 -0.14 -3.05
C LEU A 61 -1.98 0.27 -2.06
N ALA A 62 -0.71 0.31 -2.48
CA ALA A 62 0.39 0.76 -1.62
C ALA A 62 0.24 2.22 -1.19
N ILE A 63 -0.22 3.11 -2.08
CA ILE A 63 -0.50 4.52 -1.73
C ILE A 63 -1.57 4.59 -0.64
N VAL A 64 -2.68 3.85 -0.82
CA VAL A 64 -3.76 3.78 0.18
C VAL A 64 -3.23 3.29 1.52
N TYR A 65 -2.45 2.20 1.51
CA TYR A 65 -1.83 1.66 2.74
C TYR A 65 -0.87 2.64 3.40
N THR A 66 -0.12 3.42 2.63
CA THR A 66 0.81 4.42 3.16
C THR A 66 0.07 5.49 3.95
N ILE A 67 -1.05 6.00 3.41
CA ILE A 67 -1.89 7.00 4.08
C ILE A 67 -2.49 6.43 5.37
N VAL A 68 -3.03 5.20 5.30
CA VAL A 68 -3.62 4.54 6.47
C VAL A 68 -2.57 4.30 7.55
N LEU A 69 -1.40 3.77 7.20
CA LEU A 69 -0.30 3.52 8.14
C LEU A 69 0.22 4.81 8.77
N TYR A 70 0.40 5.86 7.97
CA TYR A 70 0.82 7.16 8.47
C TYR A 70 -0.17 7.70 9.50
N ASN A 71 -1.47 7.64 9.22
CA ASN A 71 -2.51 8.09 10.15
C ASN A 71 -2.56 7.25 11.43
N ILE A 72 -2.38 5.93 11.33
CA ILE A 72 -2.31 5.04 12.50
C ILE A 72 -1.11 5.38 13.37
N ILE A 73 0.07 5.54 12.76
CA ILE A 73 1.30 5.90 13.46
C ILE A 73 1.14 7.27 14.12
N ASN A 74 0.59 8.26 13.41
CA ASN A 74 0.33 9.59 13.96
C ASN A 74 -0.60 9.52 15.19
N SER A 75 -1.65 8.70 15.11
CA SER A 75 -2.61 8.49 16.19
C SER A 75 -2.00 7.80 17.40
N ILE A 76 -1.15 6.79 17.18
CA ILE A 76 -0.47 6.04 18.25
C ILE A 76 0.57 6.92 18.95
N LEU A 77 1.39 7.61 18.16
CA LEU A 77 2.47 8.45 18.68
C LEU A 77 1.98 9.79 19.22
N LYS A 78 0.69 10.13 19.05
CA LYS A 78 0.11 11.44 19.39
C LYS A 78 1.01 12.60 18.94
N ILE A 79 1.58 12.46 17.75
CA ILE A 79 2.33 13.54 17.13
C ILE A 79 1.25 14.55 16.71
N ASN A 80 1.07 15.57 17.56
CA ASN A 80 0.16 16.69 17.37
C ASN A 80 0.95 17.88 16.85
#